data_AF-A0A376Y7M7-F1
#
_entry.id   AF-A0A376Y7M7-F1
#
_cell.length_a   1.000
_cell.length_b   1.000
_cell.length_c   1.000
_cell.angle_alpha   90.00
_cell.angle_beta   90.00
_cell.angle_gamma   90.00
#
_symmetry.space_group_name_H-M   'P 1'
#
loop_
_entity.id
_entity.type
_entity.pdbx_description
1 polymer ?
#
loop_
_entity_poly.entity_id
_entity_poly.type
_entity_poly.pdbx_seq_one_letter_code
_entity_poly.pdbx_strand_id
1 'polypeptide(L)'
;MIICADMIKPRLNETLDDICEALSYVDYLFPNYAEAKLLTGKETLDEIADCFLACGVKTVVIKTGKDGCFIKRGDMTMKVPAVAGITAIDTIGAGDNFASGFIAALLEGKNLRECARFANATAAISVLSVGATTGVKNRKLVEQLLEEYEG
;
A
#
# COMPACT_ATOMS: atom_id res chain seq x y z
N MET A 1 17.00 4.24 -10.81
CA MET A 1 16.79 3.35 -9.66
C MET A 1 15.49 3.78 -9.00
N ILE A 2 14.64 2.83 -8.58
CA ILE A 2 13.38 3.10 -7.88
C ILE A 2 13.53 2.63 -6.43
N ILE A 3 13.16 3.44 -5.45
CA ILE A 3 13.20 3.12 -4.03
C ILE A 3 11.78 2.96 -3.50
N CYS A 4 11.47 1.76 -3.03
CA CYS A 4 10.20 1.40 -2.41
C CYS A 4 10.43 1.06 -0.94
N ALA A 5 9.56 1.54 -0.04
CA ALA A 5 9.64 1.24 1.39
C ALA A 5 8.26 0.94 1.99
N ASP A 6 8.21 -0.02 2.92
CA ASP A 6 7.08 -0.26 3.80
C ASP A 6 7.53 0.02 5.25
N MET A 7 6.58 0.10 6.17
CA MET A 7 6.82 0.48 7.55
C MET A 7 6.11 -0.47 8.51
N ILE A 8 6.58 -0.48 9.75
CA ILE A 8 5.89 -1.06 10.89
C ILE A 8 5.86 -0.03 12.01
N LYS A 9 5.10 -0.29 13.07
CA LYS A 9 5.16 0.53 14.28
C LYS A 9 6.60 0.60 14.83
N PRO A 10 7.04 1.79 15.28
CA PRO A 10 8.30 1.95 16.02
C PRO A 10 8.42 0.95 17.17
N ARG A 11 9.63 0.47 17.42
CA ARG A 11 9.92 -0.53 18.49
C ARG A 11 10.65 0.09 19.67
N LEU A 12 11.38 1.17 19.45
CA LEU A 12 12.23 1.87 20.41
C LEU A 12 11.82 3.33 20.58
N ASN A 13 10.55 3.66 20.31
CA ASN A 13 10.00 5.01 20.31
C ASN A 13 10.61 5.92 19.23
N GLU A 14 11.05 5.35 18.10
CA GLU A 14 11.44 6.12 16.93
C GLU A 14 10.25 6.96 16.42
N THR A 15 10.57 8.13 15.90
CA THR A 15 9.63 9.14 15.42
C THR A 15 9.78 9.38 13.92
N LEU A 16 8.88 10.16 13.33
CA LEU A 16 9.02 10.54 11.93
C LEU A 16 10.29 11.36 11.68
N ASP A 17 10.70 12.19 12.65
CA ASP A 17 11.90 13.03 12.55
C ASP A 17 13.17 12.21 12.39
N ASP A 18 13.27 11.07 13.08
CA ASP A 18 14.43 10.17 13.04
C ASP A 18 14.70 9.59 11.64
N ILE A 19 13.66 9.50 10.81
CA ILE A 19 13.73 8.91 9.47
C ILE A 19 13.46 9.92 8.34
N CYS A 20 13.17 11.18 8.66
CA CYS A 20 12.70 12.16 7.68
C CYS A 20 13.73 12.40 6.56
N GLU A 21 15.02 12.47 6.90
CA GLU A 21 16.10 12.58 5.90
C GLU A 21 16.15 11.36 4.97
N ALA A 22 16.04 10.15 5.51
CA ALA A 22 16.04 8.91 4.73
C ALA A 22 14.81 8.81 3.81
N LEU A 23 13.65 9.28 4.29
CA LEU A 23 12.40 9.29 3.52
C LEU A 23 12.48 10.18 2.28
N SER A 24 13.35 11.18 2.24
CA SER A 24 13.51 12.08 1.08
C SER A 24 13.99 11.37 -0.20
N TYR A 25 14.56 10.16 -0.05
CA TYR A 25 15.01 9.30 -1.15
C TYR A 25 13.94 8.30 -1.60
N VAL A 26 12.83 8.16 -0.88
CA VAL A 26 11.81 7.13 -1.18
C VAL A 26 10.88 7.59 -2.30
N ASP A 27 10.77 6.80 -3.36
CA ASP A 27 9.86 7.06 -4.48
C ASP A 27 8.42 6.63 -4.16
N TYR A 28 8.27 5.45 -3.53
CA TYR A 28 6.98 4.90 -3.12
C TYR A 28 7.04 4.41 -1.68
N LEU A 29 6.27 5.06 -0.80
CA LEU A 29 6.09 4.63 0.59
C LEU A 29 4.72 3.97 0.76
N PHE A 30 4.67 2.79 1.38
CA PHE A 30 3.47 1.99 1.53
C PHE A 30 2.93 1.94 2.97
N PRO A 31 2.67 3.02 3.70
CA PRO A 31 2.31 2.89 5.11
C PRO A 31 0.91 2.26 5.30
N ASN A 32 0.70 1.55 6.41
CA ASN A 32 -0.67 1.18 6.83
C ASN A 32 -1.35 2.37 7.53
N TYR A 33 -2.63 2.59 7.29
CA TYR A 33 -3.37 3.72 7.89
C TYR A 33 -3.22 3.81 9.42
N ALA A 34 -3.37 2.71 10.15
CA ALA A 34 -3.32 2.74 11.62
C ALA A 34 -1.91 3.07 12.15
N GLU A 35 -0.87 2.63 11.45
CA GLU A 35 0.53 2.89 11.82
C GLU A 35 0.94 4.31 11.43
N ALA A 36 0.52 4.76 10.25
CA ALA A 36 0.75 6.10 9.75
C ALA A 36 0.09 7.16 10.64
N LYS A 37 -1.16 6.91 11.04
CA LYS A 37 -1.90 7.74 11.99
C LYS A 37 -1.15 7.86 13.32
N LEU A 38 -0.68 6.74 13.86
CA LEU A 38 0.08 6.72 15.11
C LEU A 38 1.40 7.51 15.00
N LEU A 39 2.13 7.34 13.90
CA LEU A 39 3.44 7.97 13.68
C LEU A 39 3.34 9.47 13.42
N THR A 40 2.31 9.91 12.68
CA THR A 40 2.14 11.32 12.27
C THR A 40 1.30 12.13 13.26
N GLY A 41 0.50 11.47 14.10
CA GLY A 41 -0.49 12.11 14.97
C GLY A 41 -1.64 12.79 14.20
N LYS A 42 -1.83 12.47 12.92
CA LYS A 42 -2.89 13.01 12.06
C LYS A 42 -4.04 12.03 11.89
N GLU A 43 -5.23 12.57 11.66
CA GLU A 43 -6.47 11.79 11.62
C GLU A 43 -6.94 11.51 10.19
N THR A 44 -6.76 12.47 9.28
CA THR A 44 -7.23 12.34 7.89
C THR A 44 -6.14 11.75 7.00
N LEU A 45 -6.52 10.97 5.98
CA LEU A 45 -5.58 10.39 5.02
C LEU A 45 -4.73 11.44 4.32
N ASP A 46 -5.31 12.61 4.06
CA ASP A 46 -4.64 13.70 3.37
C ASP A 46 -3.53 14.31 4.23
N GLU A 47 -3.85 14.67 5.48
CA GLU A 47 -2.87 15.19 6.45
C GLU A 47 -1.79 14.16 6.80
N ILE A 48 -2.15 12.88 6.91
CA ILE A 48 -1.19 11.79 7.15
C ILE A 48 -0.20 11.71 5.97
N ALA A 49 -0.70 11.73 4.73
CA ALA A 49 0.17 11.69 3.55
C ALA A 49 1.08 12.93 3.47
N ASP A 50 0.56 14.11 3.82
CA ASP A 50 1.33 15.36 3.80
C ASP A 50 2.54 15.33 4.72
N CYS A 51 2.48 14.65 5.87
CA CYS A 51 3.64 14.47 6.73
C CYS A 51 4.80 13.74 6.03
N PHE A 52 4.51 12.69 5.27
CA PHE A 52 5.55 11.95 4.53
C PHE A 52 6.03 12.72 3.29
N LEU A 53 5.12 13.41 2.59
CA LEU A 53 5.49 14.27 1.47
C LEU A 53 6.38 15.44 1.92
N ALA A 54 6.15 15.98 3.12
CA ALA A 54 7.00 17.01 3.71
C ALA A 54 8.43 16.52 4.02
N CYS A 55 8.60 15.22 4.31
CA CYS A 55 9.91 14.58 4.39
C CYS A 55 10.53 14.24 3.02
N GLY A 56 9.84 14.55 1.91
CA GLY A 56 10.37 14.42 0.56
C GLY A 56 10.04 13.10 -0.13
N VAL A 57 9.19 12.24 0.44
CA VAL A 57 8.66 11.05 -0.26
C VAL A 57 7.98 11.49 -1.56
N LYS A 58 8.22 10.78 -2.66
CA LYS A 58 7.62 11.18 -3.95
C LYS A 58 6.15 10.78 -4.05
N THR A 59 5.81 9.54 -3.67
CA THR A 59 4.44 9.01 -3.70
C THR A 59 4.13 8.25 -2.41
N VAL A 60 3.05 8.62 -1.74
CA VAL A 60 2.55 7.92 -0.55
C VAL A 60 1.35 7.07 -0.95
N VAL A 61 1.38 5.78 -0.60
CA VAL A 61 0.33 4.79 -0.91
C VAL A 61 -0.15 4.17 0.41
N ILE A 62 -1.12 4.81 1.04
CA ILE A 62 -1.69 4.39 2.33
C ILE A 62 -2.64 3.22 2.10
N LYS A 63 -2.33 2.07 2.72
CA LYS A 63 -3.21 0.89 2.73
C LYS A 63 -4.37 1.12 3.71
N THR A 64 -5.61 1.09 3.21
CA THR A 64 -6.84 1.37 3.99
C THR A 64 -7.71 0.12 4.16
N GLY A 65 -7.12 -1.07 4.03
CA GLY A 65 -7.81 -2.34 4.29
C GLY A 65 -9.01 -2.55 3.37
N LYS A 66 -10.22 -2.63 3.94
CA LYS A 66 -11.47 -2.86 3.18
C LYS A 66 -11.79 -1.76 2.16
N ASP A 67 -11.24 -0.56 2.36
CA ASP A 67 -11.45 0.57 1.44
C ASP A 67 -10.41 0.60 0.30
N GLY A 68 -9.46 -0.34 0.27
CA GLY A 68 -8.40 -0.42 -0.73
C GLY A 68 -7.18 0.40 -0.35
N CYS A 69 -6.87 1.42 -1.14
CA CYS A 69 -5.76 2.33 -0.84
C CYS A 69 -6.05 3.78 -1.22
N PHE A 70 -5.32 4.68 -0.55
CA PHE A 70 -5.25 6.11 -0.83
C PHE A 70 -3.84 6.44 -1.31
N ILE A 71 -3.75 7.19 -2.41
CA ILE A 71 -2.50 7.59 -3.03
C ILE A 71 -2.42 9.11 -3.08
N LYS A 72 -1.29 9.66 -2.66
CA LYS A 72 -0.98 11.09 -2.83
C LYS A 72 0.41 11.27 -3.44
N ARG A 73 0.51 12.16 -4.43
CA ARG A 73 1.76 12.54 -5.11
C ARG A 73 1.69 14.02 -5.50
N GLY A 74 2.42 14.87 -4.76
CA GLY A 74 2.21 16.32 -4.85
C GLY A 74 0.75 16.67 -4.55
N ASP A 75 0.14 17.50 -5.40
CA ASP A 75 -1.27 17.92 -5.25
C ASP A 75 -2.28 16.87 -5.75
N MET A 76 -1.82 15.79 -6.39
CA MET A 76 -2.71 14.74 -6.88
C MET A 76 -3.05 13.76 -5.78
N THR A 77 -4.35 13.53 -5.58
CA THR A 77 -4.89 12.48 -4.70
C THR A 77 -5.72 11.48 -5.51
N MET A 78 -5.65 10.21 -5.12
CA MET A 78 -6.42 9.14 -5.75
C MET A 78 -6.85 8.13 -4.69
N LYS A 79 -8.13 7.75 -4.71
CA LYS A 79 -8.63 6.57 -3.99
C LYS A 79 -8.83 5.44 -4.98
N VAL A 80 -8.37 4.25 -4.62
CA VAL A 80 -8.58 3.03 -5.40
C VAL A 80 -9.25 2.02 -4.46
N PRO A 81 -10.57 1.80 -4.61
CA PRO A 81 -11.35 0.86 -3.80
C PRO A 81 -10.71 -0.52 -3.78
N ALA A 82 -10.93 -1.33 -2.73
CA ALA A 82 -10.54 -2.74 -2.71
C ALA A 82 -11.40 -3.57 -3.68
N VAL A 83 -10.99 -4.83 -3.92
CA VAL A 83 -11.84 -5.81 -4.62
C VAL A 83 -13.12 -6.02 -3.81
N ALA A 84 -14.28 -5.86 -4.44
CA ALA A 84 -15.57 -6.10 -3.81
C ALA A 84 -15.80 -7.59 -3.50
N GLY A 85 -16.65 -7.89 -2.51
CA GLY A 85 -17.10 -9.27 -2.23
C GLY A 85 -16.09 -10.17 -1.51
N ILE A 86 -14.93 -9.65 -1.11
CA ILE A 86 -13.90 -10.43 -0.42
C ILE A 86 -14.20 -10.57 1.08
N THR A 87 -14.26 -11.80 1.57
CA THR A 87 -14.30 -12.12 3.01
C THR A 87 -12.95 -12.65 3.46
N ALA A 88 -12.20 -11.85 4.20
CA ALA A 88 -10.88 -12.23 4.69
C ALA A 88 -10.95 -13.37 5.73
N ILE A 89 -10.12 -14.40 5.54
CA ILE A 89 -9.88 -15.48 6.51
C ILE A 89 -8.75 -15.09 7.47
N ASP A 90 -7.66 -14.54 6.93
CA ASP A 90 -6.46 -14.13 7.66
C ASP A 90 -5.84 -12.92 6.95
N THR A 91 -5.44 -11.88 7.68
CA THR A 91 -4.82 -10.67 7.11
C THR A 91 -3.31 -10.62 7.27
N ILE A 92 -2.69 -11.64 7.86
CA ILE A 92 -1.23 -11.75 7.97
C ILE A 92 -0.61 -11.66 6.57
N GLY A 93 0.35 -10.75 6.39
CA GLY A 93 1.05 -10.55 5.12
C GLY A 93 0.25 -9.86 4.02
N ALA A 94 -0.97 -9.37 4.28
CA ALA A 94 -1.75 -8.64 3.28
C ALA A 94 -1.02 -7.37 2.79
N GLY A 95 -0.30 -6.68 3.68
CA GLY A 95 0.53 -5.53 3.34
C GLY A 95 1.71 -5.89 2.42
N ASP A 96 2.37 -7.01 2.69
CA ASP A 96 3.49 -7.50 1.88
C ASP A 96 3.02 -7.90 0.48
N ASN A 97 1.86 -8.56 0.38
CA ASN A 97 1.23 -8.93 -0.90
C ASN A 97 0.77 -7.70 -1.68
N PHE A 98 0.24 -6.67 -0.99
CA PHE A 98 -0.08 -5.38 -1.61
C PHE A 98 1.18 -4.74 -2.21
N ALA A 99 2.26 -4.58 -1.43
CA ALA A 99 3.50 -3.98 -1.90
C ALA A 99 4.11 -4.79 -3.05
N SER A 100 4.09 -6.12 -2.95
CA SER A 100 4.56 -7.03 -4.02
C SER A 100 3.78 -6.83 -5.32
N GLY A 101 2.45 -6.76 -5.24
CA GLY A 101 1.59 -6.49 -6.40
C GLY A 101 1.86 -5.11 -7.00
N PHE A 102 1.98 -4.08 -6.16
CA PHE A 102 2.26 -2.72 -6.62
C PHE A 102 3.60 -2.65 -7.36
N ILE A 103 4.66 -3.23 -6.79
CA ILE A 103 6.00 -3.24 -7.37
C ILE A 103 6.02 -4.04 -8.68
N ALA A 104 5.34 -5.20 -8.75
CA ALA A 104 5.24 -5.97 -9.98
C ALA A 104 4.61 -5.15 -11.12
N ALA A 105 3.48 -4.50 -10.85
CA ALA A 105 2.81 -3.64 -11.82
C ALA A 105 3.66 -2.41 -12.22
N LEU A 106 4.40 -1.83 -11.27
CA LEU A 106 5.30 -0.71 -11.53
C LEU A 106 6.45 -1.10 -12.47
N LEU A 107 7.06 -2.27 -12.24
CA LEU A 107 8.11 -2.82 -13.11
C LEU A 107 7.62 -3.16 -14.52
N GLU A 108 6.31 -3.42 -14.67
CA GLU A 108 5.64 -3.62 -15.96
C GLU A 108 5.31 -2.30 -16.69
N GLY A 109 5.62 -1.15 -16.09
CA GLY A 109 5.33 0.16 -16.68
C GLY A 109 3.85 0.55 -16.65
N LYS A 110 3.04 -0.11 -15.81
CA LYS A 110 1.63 0.25 -15.62
C LYS A 110 1.50 1.63 -15.00
N ASN A 111 0.37 2.30 -15.27
CA ASN A 111 0.08 3.58 -14.63
C ASN A 111 -0.25 3.41 -13.13
N LEU A 112 -0.29 4.51 -12.39
CA LEU A 112 -0.43 4.49 -10.93
C LEU A 112 -1.73 3.83 -10.45
N ARG A 113 -2.84 4.02 -11.18
CA ARG A 113 -4.13 3.41 -10.88
C ARG A 113 -4.10 1.91 -11.12
N GLU A 114 -3.49 1.48 -12.22
CA GLU A 114 -3.30 0.07 -12.54
C GLU A 114 -2.40 -0.64 -11.53
N CYS A 115 -1.34 0.04 -11.06
CA CYS A 115 -0.50 -0.47 -9.96
C CYS A 115 -1.30 -0.69 -8.68
N ALA A 116 -2.13 0.28 -8.31
CA ALA A 116 -3.00 0.20 -7.15
C ALA A 116 -4.05 -0.93 -7.25
N ARG A 117 -4.68 -1.09 -8.42
CA ARG A 117 -5.64 -2.18 -8.66
C ARG A 117 -4.99 -3.55 -8.57
N PHE A 118 -3.81 -3.71 -9.18
CA PHE A 118 -3.05 -4.95 -9.10
C PHE A 118 -2.61 -5.26 -7.66
N ALA A 119 -2.16 -4.25 -6.91
CA ALA A 119 -1.82 -4.37 -5.49
C ALA A 119 -3.03 -4.82 -4.64
N ASN A 120 -4.19 -4.19 -4.83
CA ASN A 120 -5.42 -4.59 -4.16
C ASN A 120 -5.85 -6.03 -4.52
N ALA A 121 -5.73 -6.44 -5.78
CA ALA A 121 -6.07 -7.80 -6.22
C ALA A 121 -5.13 -8.85 -5.60
N THR A 122 -3.82 -8.58 -5.57
CA THR A 122 -2.83 -9.47 -4.93
C THR A 122 -3.10 -9.62 -3.44
N ALA A 123 -3.37 -8.51 -2.74
CA ALA A 123 -3.73 -8.54 -1.32
C ALA A 123 -5.08 -9.25 -1.07
N ALA A 124 -6.07 -9.06 -1.93
CA ALA A 124 -7.35 -9.75 -1.82
C ALA A 124 -7.20 -11.28 -1.90
N ILE A 125 -6.33 -11.78 -2.78
CA ILE A 125 -6.07 -13.23 -2.88
C ILE A 125 -5.35 -13.74 -1.65
N SER A 126 -4.39 -12.98 -1.10
CA SER A 126 -3.66 -13.43 0.08
C SER A 126 -4.59 -13.61 1.27
N VAL A 127 -5.57 -12.72 1.47
CA VAL A 127 -6.46 -12.77 2.64
C VAL A 127 -7.52 -13.88 2.59
N LEU A 128 -7.69 -14.54 1.44
CA LEU A 128 -8.59 -15.69 1.26
C LEU A 128 -7.97 -17.02 1.73
N SER A 129 -6.79 -16.99 2.34
CA SER A 129 -6.08 -18.19 2.81
C SER A 129 -5.33 -17.88 4.11
N VAL A 130 -5.09 -18.89 4.94
CA VAL A 130 -4.30 -18.75 6.16
C VAL A 130 -2.82 -18.61 5.82
N GLY A 131 -2.15 -17.64 6.44
CA GLY A 131 -0.72 -17.37 6.26
C GLY A 131 -0.37 -16.48 5.07
N ALA A 132 0.74 -15.75 5.20
CA ALA A 132 1.12 -14.65 4.29
C ALA A 132 1.24 -15.02 2.81
N THR A 133 1.79 -16.19 2.48
CA THR A 133 2.13 -16.56 1.09
C THR A 133 1.32 -17.74 0.57
N THR A 134 0.29 -18.19 1.29
CA THR A 134 -0.51 -19.37 0.93
C THR A 134 -1.46 -19.10 -0.23
N GLY A 135 -2.05 -17.89 -0.27
CA GLY A 135 -3.06 -17.51 -1.25
C GLY A 135 -2.48 -17.29 -2.65
N VAL A 136 -1.49 -16.42 -2.78
CA VAL A 136 -0.91 -16.03 -4.08
C VAL A 136 0.07 -17.10 -4.57
N LYS A 137 -0.48 -18.19 -5.12
CA LYS A 137 0.32 -19.34 -5.61
C LYS A 137 0.99 -19.07 -6.96
N ASN A 138 0.37 -18.23 -7.78
CA ASN A 138 0.87 -17.83 -9.08
C ASN A 138 0.16 -16.54 -9.54
N ARG A 139 0.72 -15.93 -10.58
CA ARG A 139 0.23 -14.67 -11.15
C ARG A 139 -1.18 -14.78 -11.75
N LYS A 140 -1.51 -15.91 -12.37
CA LYS A 140 -2.79 -16.09 -13.08
C LYS A 140 -3.99 -15.88 -12.16
N LEU A 141 -3.89 -16.30 -10.90
CA LEU A 141 -4.95 -16.04 -9.91
C LEU A 141 -5.23 -14.54 -9.74
N VAL A 142 -4.17 -13.72 -9.67
CA VAL A 142 -4.28 -12.25 -9.54
C VAL A 142 -4.91 -11.65 -10.79
N GLU A 143 -4.48 -12.09 -11.97
CA GLU A 143 -5.01 -11.59 -13.25
C GLU A 143 -6.49 -11.95 -13.41
N GLN A 144 -6.90 -13.16 -13.04
CA GLN A 144 -8.32 -13.56 -13.05
C GLN A 144 -9.16 -12.71 -12.11
N LEU A 145 -8.70 -12.45 -10.88
CA LEU A 145 -9.43 -11.57 -9.97
C LEU A 145 -9.48 -10.12 -10.48
N LEU A 146 -8.47 -9.68 -11.23
CA LEU A 146 -8.42 -8.34 -11.81
C LEU A 146 -9.45 -8.15 -12.93
N GLU A 147 -9.80 -9.22 -13.66
CA GLU A 147 -10.88 -9.23 -14.66
C GLU A 147 -12.26 -9.08 -14.01
N GLU A 148 -12.44 -9.63 -12.81
CA GLU A 148 -13.66 -9.53 -12.00
C GLU A 148 -13.71 -8.27 -11.13
N TYR A 149 -12.69 -7.41 -11.23
CA TYR A 149 -12.52 -6.22 -10.41
C TYR A 149 -13.42 -5.10 -10.93
N GLU A 150 -14.69 -5.14 -10.56
CA GLU A 150 -15.62 -4.04 -10.80
C GLU A 150 -15.17 -2.83 -9.97
N GLY A 151 -14.83 -1.73 -10.65
CA GLY A 151 -14.38 -0.50 -10.00
C GLY A 151 -14.45 0.70 -10.91
#